data_AF-A0A7X4DIY8-F1
#
_entry.id   AF-A0A7X4DIY8-F1
#
_cell.length_a   1.000
_cell.length_b   1.000
_cell.length_c   1.000
_cell.angle_alpha   90.00
_cell.angle_beta   90.00
_cell.angle_gamma   90.00
#
_symmetry.space_group_name_H-M   'P 1'
#
loop_
_entity.id
_entity.type
_entity.pdbx_description
1 polymer ?
#
loop_
_entity_poly.entity_id
_entity_poly.type
_entity_poly.pdbx_seq_one_letter_code
_entity_poly.pdbx_strand_id
1 'polypeptide(L)'
;MARPRKSEAERRSRTIGVRVTTAEAAEIAERAGAARMTMGGYMRRRALGQPVRETAVHRLGARERVELHRIGVNLNQIARALNAGASAPAGTLEAVERVGELAAGLLTGEALDR
;
A
#
# COMPACT_ATOMS: atom_id res chain seq x y z
N MET A 1 0.99 8.83 -32.10
CA MET A 1 2.04 9.87 -32.20
C MET A 1 3.01 9.73 -31.04
N ALA A 2 4.32 9.80 -31.28
CA ALA A 2 5.32 9.72 -30.21
C ALA A 2 5.34 11.02 -29.38
N ARG A 3 5.67 10.93 -28.09
CA ARG A 3 5.76 12.10 -27.20
C ARG A 3 6.90 13.03 -27.67
N PRO A 4 6.66 14.35 -27.81
CA PRO A 4 7.71 15.31 -28.15
C PRO A 4 8.88 15.24 -27.16
N ARG A 5 10.11 15.40 -27.68
CA ARG A 5 11.32 15.46 -26.84
C ARG A 5 11.28 16.72 -25.99
N LYS A 6 11.73 16.63 -24.73
CA LYS A 6 11.86 17.78 -23.83
C LYS A 6 12.92 18.75 -24.35
N SER A 7 12.69 20.05 -24.18
CA SER A 7 13.69 21.07 -24.48
C SER A 7 14.93 20.94 -23.58
N GLU A 8 16.07 21.53 -23.95
CA GLU A 8 17.28 21.49 -23.12
C GLU A 8 17.05 22.09 -21.72
N ALA A 9 16.28 23.18 -21.63
CA ALA A 9 15.93 23.83 -20.37
C ALA A 9 15.08 22.93 -19.44
N GLU A 10 14.30 22.00 -19.99
CA GLU A 10 13.45 21.08 -19.22
C GLU A 10 14.14 19.74 -18.92
N ARG A 11 15.30 19.48 -19.53
CA ARG A 11 16.08 18.27 -19.28
C ARG A 11 16.81 18.38 -17.95
N ARG A 12 16.64 17.37 -17.11
CA ARG A 12 17.40 17.21 -15.86
C ARG A 12 18.80 16.70 -16.21
N SER A 13 19.69 17.59 -16.60
CA SER A 13 21.04 17.30 -17.10
C SER A 13 22.14 17.39 -16.04
N ARG A 14 21.84 17.96 -14.86
CA ARG A 14 22.79 18.15 -13.76
C ARG A 14 22.52 17.18 -12.60
N THR A 15 23.59 16.73 -11.96
CA THR A 15 23.57 15.89 -10.76
C THR A 15 24.09 16.68 -9.56
N ILE A 16 23.45 16.50 -8.41
CA ILE A 16 23.90 17.05 -7.12
C ILE A 16 24.32 15.87 -6.25
N GLY A 17 25.60 15.80 -5.89
CA GLY A 17 26.14 14.76 -5.01
C GLY A 17 26.16 15.24 -3.57
N VAL A 18 25.56 14.47 -2.65
CA VAL A 18 25.58 14.72 -1.21
C VAL A 18 26.20 13.51 -0.53
N ARG A 19 27.21 13.73 0.33
CA ARG A 19 27.78 12.67 1.16
C ARG A 19 26.86 12.43 2.35
N VAL A 20 26.51 11.19 2.57
CA VAL A 20 25.67 10.73 3.69
C VAL A 20 26.29 9.47 4.28
N THR A 21 26.00 9.23 5.53
CA THR A 21 26.27 7.96 6.22
C THR A 21 25.36 6.85 5.69
N THR A 22 25.71 5.60 6.00
CA THR A 22 24.88 4.43 5.67
C THR A 22 23.50 4.50 6.32
N ALA A 23 23.42 5.01 7.55
CA ALA A 23 22.16 5.17 8.28
C ALA A 23 21.24 6.21 7.62
N GLU A 24 21.78 7.38 7.28
CA GLU A 24 21.04 8.43 6.57
C GLU A 24 20.56 7.95 5.19
N ALA A 25 21.38 7.20 4.46
CA ALA A 25 20.97 6.64 3.17
C ALA A 25 19.78 5.67 3.32
N ALA A 26 19.79 4.82 4.35
CA ALA A 26 18.70 3.90 4.63
C ALA A 26 17.41 4.64 5.01
N GLU A 27 17.51 5.65 5.89
CA GLU A 27 16.37 6.47 6.31
C GLU A 27 15.74 7.21 5.12
N ILE A 28 16.57 7.76 4.21
CA ILE A 28 16.06 8.44 3.02
C ILE A 28 15.39 7.44 2.06
N ALA A 29 15.94 6.24 1.91
CA ALA A 29 15.34 5.19 1.09
C ALA A 29 13.98 4.74 1.64
N GLU A 30 13.85 4.58 2.95
CA GLU A 30 12.60 4.23 3.61
C GLU A 30 11.52 5.31 3.39
N ARG A 31 11.86 6.58 3.65
CA ARG A 31 10.94 7.71 3.44
C ARG A 31 10.53 7.85 1.97
N ALA A 32 11.48 7.66 1.04
CA ALA A 32 11.18 7.65 -0.39
C ALA A 32 10.21 6.51 -0.74
N GLY A 33 10.40 5.32 -0.15
CA GLY A 33 9.53 4.16 -0.28
C GLY A 33 8.12 4.42 0.25
N ALA A 34 7.98 5.02 1.44
CA ALA A 34 6.70 5.43 2.01
C ALA A 34 5.96 6.45 1.13
N ALA A 35 6.70 7.31 0.42
CA ALA A 35 6.15 8.24 -0.56
C ALA A 35 5.90 7.65 -1.96
N ARG A 36 6.23 6.37 -2.20
CA ARG A 36 6.24 5.71 -3.53
C ARG A 36 7.04 6.47 -4.59
N MET A 37 8.15 7.06 -4.19
CA MET A 37 9.05 7.83 -5.06
C MET A 37 10.41 7.14 -5.17
N THR A 38 11.12 7.40 -6.27
CA THR A 38 12.56 7.09 -6.30
C THR A 38 13.30 7.98 -5.33
N MET A 39 14.45 7.51 -4.82
CA MET A 39 15.25 8.27 -3.85
C MET A 39 15.62 9.68 -4.39
N GLY A 40 16.06 9.77 -5.65
CA GLY A 40 16.36 11.07 -6.29
C GLY A 40 15.12 11.94 -6.52
N GLY A 41 13.97 11.34 -6.83
CA GLY A 41 12.71 12.08 -6.97
C GLY A 41 12.22 12.64 -5.64
N TYR A 42 12.34 11.85 -4.57
CA TYR A 42 12.03 12.24 -3.20
C TYR A 42 12.93 13.38 -2.72
N MET A 43 14.26 13.20 -2.79
CA MET A 43 15.23 14.24 -2.39
C MET A 43 15.00 15.54 -3.17
N ARG A 44 14.78 15.46 -4.50
CA ARG A 44 14.51 16.64 -5.32
C ARG A 44 13.25 17.38 -4.87
N ARG A 45 12.15 16.66 -4.60
CA ARG A 45 10.91 17.29 -4.10
C ARG A 45 11.17 18.03 -2.79
N ARG A 46 11.80 17.35 -1.83
CA ARG A 46 12.13 17.92 -0.52
C ARG A 46 13.04 19.15 -0.65
N ALA A 47 14.09 19.08 -1.46
CA ALA A 47 15.02 20.18 -1.69
C ALA A 47 14.36 21.40 -2.39
N LEU A 48 13.30 21.19 -3.18
CA LEU A 48 12.53 22.24 -3.83
C LEU A 48 11.30 22.70 -3.02
N GLY A 49 11.15 22.24 -1.76
CA GLY A 49 9.99 22.58 -0.92
C GLY A 49 8.65 22.05 -1.45
N GLN A 50 8.69 21.08 -2.36
CA GLN A 50 7.48 20.51 -2.95
C GLN A 50 6.85 19.50 -1.98
N PRO A 51 5.51 19.46 -1.86
CA PRO A 51 4.84 18.56 -0.94
C PRO A 51 5.12 17.09 -1.28
N VAL A 52 5.52 16.33 -0.28
CA VAL A 52 5.63 14.87 -0.34
C VAL A 52 4.54 14.31 0.55
N ARG A 53 3.56 13.64 -0.05
CA ARG A 53 2.55 12.89 0.70
C ARG A 53 3.15 11.54 1.04
N GLU A 54 3.44 11.33 2.32
CA GLU A 54 3.70 10.00 2.84
C GLU A 54 2.40 9.22 2.66
N THR A 55 2.43 8.21 1.80
CA THR A 55 1.27 7.33 1.68
C THR A 55 1.47 6.32 2.79
N ALA A 56 0.70 6.41 3.86
CA ALA A 56 0.68 5.36 4.88
C ALA A 56 0.25 4.06 4.19
N VAL A 57 1.22 3.25 3.77
CA VAL A 57 0.94 1.90 3.31
C VAL A 57 1.02 1.06 4.56
N HIS A 58 -0.13 0.72 5.15
CA HIS A 58 -0.18 -0.43 6.05
C HIS A 58 0.20 -1.67 5.23
N ARG A 59 1.50 -1.94 5.13
CA ARG A 59 1.98 -3.23 4.67
C ARG A 59 1.67 -4.21 5.79
N LEU A 60 0.61 -5.00 5.62
CA LEU A 60 0.37 -6.18 6.45
C LEU A 60 1.67 -6.97 6.51
N GLY A 61 2.15 -7.31 7.70
CA GLY A 61 3.32 -8.16 7.88
C GLY A 61 3.06 -9.59 7.37
N ALA A 62 4.09 -10.43 7.42
CA ALA A 62 3.97 -11.80 6.90
C ALA A 62 2.90 -12.62 7.64
N ARG A 63 2.77 -12.42 8.95
CA ARG A 63 1.78 -13.11 9.79
C ARG A 63 0.37 -12.66 9.44
N GLU A 64 0.16 -11.36 9.32
CA GLU A 64 -1.13 -10.75 8.98
C GLU A 64 -1.62 -11.20 7.60
N ARG A 65 -0.71 -11.35 6.63
CA ARG A 65 -1.03 -11.92 5.31
C ARG A 65 -1.44 -13.39 5.37
N VAL A 66 -0.77 -14.19 6.21
CA VAL A 66 -1.12 -15.61 6.40
C VAL A 66 -2.49 -15.75 7.05
N GLU A 67 -2.79 -14.94 8.06
CA GLU A 67 -4.10 -14.94 8.71
C GLU A 67 -5.21 -14.50 7.76
N LEU A 68 -4.98 -13.45 6.96
CA LEU A 68 -5.94 -13.03 5.93
C LEU A 68 -6.17 -14.13 4.88
N HIS A 69 -5.11 -14.83 4.47
CA HIS A 69 -5.21 -15.94 3.53
C HIS A 69 -6.07 -17.08 4.11
N ARG A 70 -5.86 -17.44 5.38
CA ARG A 70 -6.67 -18.48 6.07
C ARG A 70 -8.14 -18.11 6.14
N ILE A 71 -8.45 -16.86 6.46
CA ILE A 71 -9.84 -16.35 6.47
C ILE A 71 -10.45 -16.51 5.07
N GLY A 72 -9.74 -16.10 4.02
CA GLY A 72 -10.21 -16.23 2.64
C GLY A 72 -10.44 -17.68 2.20
N VAL A 73 -9.56 -18.61 2.60
CA VAL A 73 -9.72 -20.05 2.33
C VAL A 73 -10.98 -20.59 3.00
N ASN A 74 -11.21 -20.29 4.27
CA ASN A 74 -12.40 -20.74 5.00
C ASN A 74 -13.70 -20.19 4.38
N LEU A 75 -13.70 -18.90 3.99
CA LEU A 75 -14.85 -18.28 3.32
C LEU A 75 -15.18 -18.99 1.99
N ASN A 76 -14.16 -19.30 1.19
CA ASN A 76 -14.33 -20.00 -0.08
C ASN A 76 -14.85 -21.43 0.11
N GLN A 77 -14.47 -22.12 1.20
CA GLN A 77 -15.01 -23.43 1.55
C GLN A 77 -16.50 -23.34 1.91
N ILE A 78 -16.90 -22.35 2.72
CA ILE A 78 -18.30 -22.11 3.06
C ILE A 78 -19.13 -21.82 1.80
N ALA A 79 -18.63 -20.94 0.92
CA ALA A 79 -19.30 -20.61 -0.33
C ALA A 79 -19.49 -21.85 -1.22
N ARG A 80 -18.46 -22.71 -1.34
CA ARG A 80 -18.57 -23.96 -2.10
C ARG A 80 -19.58 -24.93 -1.49
N ALA A 81 -19.59 -25.08 -0.17
CA ALA A 81 -20.55 -25.95 0.50
C ALA A 81 -21.99 -25.46 0.28
N LEU A 82 -22.23 -24.15 0.40
CA LEU A 82 -23.53 -23.54 0.14
C LEU A 82 -23.96 -23.71 -1.32
N ASN A 83 -23.06 -23.46 -2.27
CA ASN A 83 -23.33 -23.67 -3.70
C ASN A 83 -23.62 -25.13 -4.05
N ALA A 84 -23.13 -26.09 -3.25
CA ALA A 84 -23.42 -27.52 -3.38
C ALA A 84 -24.74 -27.93 -2.70
N GLY A 85 -25.53 -26.98 -2.19
CA GLY A 85 -26.82 -27.22 -1.55
C GLY A 85 -26.75 -27.52 -0.04
N ALA A 86 -25.60 -27.32 0.61
CA ALA A 86 -25.52 -27.42 2.06
C ALA A 86 -26.27 -26.25 2.72
N SER A 87 -26.92 -26.51 3.85
CA SER A 87 -27.51 -25.46 4.67
C SER A 87 -26.44 -24.78 5.53
N ALA A 88 -26.42 -23.46 5.55
CA ALA A 88 -25.58 -22.71 6.47
C ALA A 88 -26.24 -22.62 7.86
N PRO A 89 -25.45 -22.66 8.95
CA PRO A 89 -25.92 -22.27 10.28
C PRO A 89 -26.51 -20.85 10.28
N ALA A 90 -27.50 -20.62 11.15
CA ALA A 90 -28.03 -19.28 11.38
C ALA A 90 -26.90 -18.30 11.76
N GLY A 91 -26.91 -17.09 11.19
CA GLY A 91 -25.88 -16.07 11.40
C GLY A 91 -24.66 -16.13 10.46
N THR A 92 -24.59 -17.13 9.56
CA THR A 92 -23.46 -17.21 8.60
C THR A 92 -23.41 -16.00 7.66
N LEU A 93 -24.57 -15.52 7.20
CA LEU A 93 -24.64 -14.34 6.33
C LEU A 93 -24.19 -13.06 7.05
N GLU A 94 -24.68 -12.86 8.28
CA GLU A 94 -24.31 -11.74 9.14
C GLU A 94 -22.81 -11.72 9.44
N ALA A 95 -22.20 -12.88 9.67
CA ALA A 95 -20.76 -13.00 9.85
C ALA A 95 -19.96 -12.62 8.58
N VAL A 96 -20.44 -13.01 7.39
CA VAL A 96 -19.81 -12.65 6.11
C VAL A 96 -19.90 -11.15 5.86
N GLU A 97 -21.06 -10.54 6.10
CA GLU A 97 -21.27 -9.09 5.99
C GLU A 97 -20.34 -8.33 6.95
N ARG A 98 -20.24 -8.76 8.21
CA ARG A 98 -19.35 -8.17 9.21
C ARG A 98 -17.87 -8.19 8.78
N VAL A 99 -17.42 -9.30 8.19
CA VAL A 99 -16.05 -9.42 7.64
C VAL A 99 -15.86 -8.47 6.45
N GLY A 100 -16.87 -8.33 5.58
CA GLY A 100 -16.88 -7.37 4.48
C GLY A 100 -16.74 -5.92 4.96
N GLU A 101 -17.49 -5.53 5.99
CA GLU A 101 -17.42 -4.21 6.61
C GLU A 101 -16.03 -3.93 7.19
N LEU A 102 -15.47 -4.87 7.96
CA LEU A 102 -14.14 -4.73 8.54
C LEU A 102 -13.05 -4.62 7.46
N ALA A 103 -13.14 -5.42 6.40
CA ALA A 103 -12.22 -5.35 5.27
C ALA A 103 -12.31 -4.01 4.54
N ALA A 104 -13.52 -3.48 4.33
CA ALA A 104 -13.73 -2.16 3.73
C ALA A 104 -13.12 -1.04 4.59
N GLY A 105 -13.34 -1.06 5.90
CA GLY A 105 -12.79 -0.07 6.84
C GLY A 105 -11.25 -0.09 6.92
N LEU A 106 -10.63 -1.26 6.75
CA LEU A 106 -9.16 -1.39 6.65
C LEU A 106 -8.62 -0.80 5.34
N LEU A 107 -9.39 -0.86 4.25
CA LEU A 107 -8.99 -0.29 2.96
C LEU A 107 -9.17 1.22 2.89
N THR A 108 -10.14 1.78 3.61
CA THR A 108 -10.37 3.24 3.72
C THR A 108 -9.49 3.91 4.77
N GLY A 109 -8.91 3.14 5.70
CA GLY A 109 -8.06 3.65 6.78
C GLY A 109 -8.82 4.20 7.98
N GLU A 110 -10.14 4.02 8.02
CA GLU A 110 -11.02 4.53 9.08
C GLU A 110 -11.05 3.62 10.33
N ALA A 111 -10.54 2.40 10.23
CA ALA A 111 -10.73 1.36 11.25
C ALA A 111 -9.68 1.28 12.36
N LEU A 112 -8.63 2.11 12.36
CA LEU A 112 -7.51 1.98 13.31
C LEU A 112 -7.55 2.95 14.51
N ASP A 113 -8.63 3.72 14.67
CA ASP A 113 -8.74 4.79 15.67
C ASP A 113 -9.76 4.47 16.80
N ARG A 114 -9.96 3.20 17.15
CA ARG A 114 -10.77 2.80 18.31
C ARG A 114 -10.07 1.78 19.19
#